data_AF-A0A1Y2SK49-F1
#
_entry.id   AF-A0A1Y2SK49-F1
#
_cell.length_a   1.000
_cell.length_b   1.000
_cell.length_c   1.000
_cell.angle_alpha   90.00
_cell.angle_beta   90.00
_cell.angle_gamma   90.00
#
_symmetry.space_group_name_H-M   'P 1'
#
loop_
_entity.id
_entity.type
_entity.pdbx_description
1 polymer ?
#
loop_
_entity_poly.entity_id
_entity_poly.type
_entity_poly.pdbx_seq_one_letter_code
_entity_poly.pdbx_strand_id
1 'polypeptide(L)'
;MYMLDTNTVSYIFRKNPAVTAKLRIVSPSRICISSITEAELRYGVAKRQNKELENIVNMFIDSITVYDWDKDAAKTYGELRASMEQTGRVMGTMDQMIAAHALSKKLTIVTSDSAFGMVNSLNIEDWNKY
;
A
#
# COMPACT_ATOMS: atom_id res chain seq x y z
N MET A 1 -11.77 1.08 5.73
CA MET A 1 -10.52 0.35 6.03
C MET A 1 -9.43 0.95 5.15
N TYR A 2 -8.20 1.00 5.64
CA TYR A 2 -7.08 1.73 5.08
C TYR A 2 -6.04 0.75 4.54
N MET A 3 -5.77 0.79 3.24
CA MET A 3 -4.71 0.00 2.61
C MET A 3 -3.45 0.86 2.53
N LEU A 4 -2.38 0.46 3.21
CA LEU A 4 -1.12 1.19 3.17
C LEU A 4 -0.32 0.78 1.93
N ASP A 5 0.25 1.75 1.22
CA ASP A 5 1.25 1.48 0.20
C ASP A 5 2.63 1.19 0.82
N THR A 6 3.57 0.78 -0.03
CA THR A 6 4.93 0.38 0.39
C THR A 6 5.71 1.54 1.01
N ASN A 7 5.52 2.76 0.50
CA ASN A 7 6.16 3.96 1.05
C ASN A 7 5.66 4.28 2.45
N THR A 8 4.35 4.19 2.69
CA THR A 8 3.73 4.42 3.99
C THR A 8 4.23 3.40 5.01
N VAL A 9 4.30 2.11 4.65
CA VAL A 9 4.88 1.08 5.55
C VAL A 9 6.36 1.39 5.87
N SER A 10 7.15 1.84 4.88
CA SER A 10 8.52 2.28 5.13
C SER A 10 8.59 3.46 6.11
N TYR A 11 7.66 4.42 6.07
CA TYR A 11 7.60 5.51 7.05
C TYR A 11 7.29 5.01 8.47
N ILE A 12 6.44 3.98 8.61
CA ILE A 12 6.15 3.35 9.90
C ILE A 12 7.44 2.78 10.51
N PHE A 13 8.21 2.02 9.73
CA PHE A 13 9.47 1.42 10.23
C PHE A 13 10.54 2.45 10.54
N ARG A 14 10.52 3.60 9.87
CA ARG A 14 11.39 4.75 10.18
C ARG A 14 10.88 5.60 11.34
N LYS A 15 9.77 5.21 11.98
CA LYS A 15 9.12 5.94 13.09
C LYS A 15 8.83 7.39 12.72
N ASN A 16 8.35 7.63 11.49
CA ASN A 16 7.93 8.96 11.06
C ASN A 16 6.88 9.52 12.04
N PRO A 17 7.08 10.72 12.62
CA PRO A 17 6.19 11.25 13.66
C PRO A 17 4.73 11.39 13.23
N ALA A 18 4.49 11.92 12.02
CA ALA A 18 3.16 12.15 11.47
C ALA A 18 2.38 10.83 11.30
N VAL A 19 3.01 9.87 10.62
CA VAL A 19 2.43 8.54 10.38
C VAL A 19 2.21 7.80 11.70
N THR A 20 3.16 7.90 12.64
CA THR A 20 3.02 7.27 13.97
C THR A 20 1.88 7.88 14.78
N ALA A 21 1.66 9.20 14.69
CA ALA A 21 0.53 9.86 15.34
C ALA A 21 -0.80 9.36 14.77
N LYS A 22 -0.90 9.15 13.44
CA LYS A 22 -2.08 8.54 12.83
C LYS A 22 -2.30 7.09 13.25
N LEU A 23 -1.24 6.28 13.30
CA LEU A 23 -1.35 4.89 13.78
C LEU A 23 -1.88 4.79 15.21
N ARG A 24 -1.62 5.77 16.07
CA ARG A 24 -2.13 5.77 17.46
C ARG A 24 -3.63 6.00 17.57
N ILE A 25 -4.24 6.65 16.57
CA ILE A 25 -5.68 6.96 16.59
C ILE A 25 -6.51 6.06 15.67
N VAL A 26 -5.86 5.35 14.74
CA VAL A 26 -6.50 4.37 13.86
C VAL A 26 -6.32 2.97 14.45
N SER A 27 -7.43 2.28 14.73
CA SER A 27 -7.38 0.88 15.19
C SER A 27 -6.60 0.00 14.19
N PRO A 28 -5.68 -0.87 14.64
CA PRO A 28 -4.97 -1.83 13.78
C PRO A 28 -5.92 -2.67 12.91
N SER A 29 -7.10 -3.02 13.44
CA SER A 29 -8.14 -3.76 12.68
C SER A 29 -8.71 -3.01 11.48
N ARG A 30 -8.44 -1.71 11.35
CA ARG A 30 -8.83 -0.88 10.20
C ARG A 30 -7.69 -0.71 9.20
N ILE A 31 -6.52 -1.30 9.45
CA ILE A 31 -5.31 -1.18 8.64
C ILE A 31 -5.06 -2.50 7.91
N CYS A 32 -4.67 -2.38 6.64
CA CYS A 32 -4.30 -3.52 5.82
C CYS A 32 -3.21 -3.15 4.82
N ILE A 33 -2.65 -4.18 4.17
CA ILE A 33 -1.78 -4.04 3.00
C ILE A 33 -2.25 -4.99 1.90
N SER A 34 -1.87 -4.69 0.67
CA SER A 34 -1.93 -5.64 -0.44
C SER A 34 -0.81 -6.68 -0.28
N SER A 35 -1.04 -7.93 -0.71
CA SER A 35 0.03 -8.92 -0.82
C SER A 35 1.17 -8.48 -1.77
N ILE A 36 0.90 -7.53 -2.67
CA ILE A 36 1.93 -6.87 -3.49
C ILE A 36 2.88 -6.04 -2.63
N THR A 37 2.34 -5.27 -1.69
CA THR A 37 3.14 -4.52 -0.70
C THR A 37 3.90 -5.48 0.20
N GLU A 38 3.28 -6.59 0.65
CA GLU A 38 4.02 -7.63 1.38
C GLU A 38 5.21 -8.15 0.56
N ALA A 39 5.02 -8.45 -0.73
CA ALA A 39 6.11 -8.92 -1.59
C ALA A 39 7.29 -7.94 -1.64
N GLU A 40 7.01 -6.63 -1.72
CA GLU A 40 8.06 -5.60 -1.68
C GLU A 40 8.80 -5.55 -0.33
N LEU A 41 8.07 -5.70 0.78
CA LEU A 41 8.68 -5.78 2.12
C LEU A 41 9.58 -7.01 2.25
N ARG A 42 9.09 -8.18 1.82
CA ARG A 42 9.85 -9.44 1.83
C ARG A 42 11.10 -9.35 0.96
N TYR A 43 11.01 -8.73 -0.21
CA TYR A 43 12.18 -8.42 -1.05
C TYR A 43 13.18 -7.52 -0.32
N GLY A 44 12.70 -6.48 0.37
CA GLY A 44 13.55 -5.60 1.19
C GLY A 44 14.30 -6.34 2.30
N VAL A 45 13.64 -7.27 2.98
CA VAL A 45 14.25 -8.17 3.98
C VAL A 45 15.32 -9.04 3.34
N ALA A 46 14.98 -9.75 2.26
CA ALA A 46 15.89 -10.65 1.56
C ALA A 46 17.15 -9.93 1.03
N LYS A 47 16.99 -8.71 0.51
CA LYS A 47 18.10 -7.89 0.00
C LYS A 47 19.05 -7.41 1.09
N ARG A 48 18.53 -7.09 2.28
CA ARG A 48 19.33 -6.53 3.38
C ARG A 48 19.93 -7.58 4.30
N GLN A 49 19.39 -8.81 4.30
CA GLN A 49 19.86 -9.93 5.12
C GLN A 49 20.00 -9.55 6.62
N ASN A 50 19.08 -8.73 7.12
CA ASN A 50 19.09 -8.21 8.49
C ASN A 50 17.95 -8.85 9.31
N LYS A 51 18.30 -9.62 10.34
CA LYS A 51 17.36 -10.33 11.23
C LYS A 51 16.43 -9.40 12.02
N GLU A 52 16.92 -8.23 12.42
CA GLU A 52 16.10 -7.24 13.13
C GLU A 52 14.99 -6.71 12.21
N LEU A 53 15.34 -6.39 10.96
CA LEU A 53 14.37 -5.97 9.96
C LEU A 53 13.35 -7.08 9.66
N GLU A 54 13.80 -8.32 9.53
CA GLU A 54 12.93 -9.48 9.33
C GLU A 54 11.90 -9.61 10.45
N ASN A 55 12.34 -9.54 11.71
CA ASN A 55 11.45 -9.60 12.87
C ASN A 55 10.43 -8.47 12.88
N ILE A 56 10.85 -7.23 12.59
CA ILE A 56 9.95 -6.07 12.53
C ILE A 56 8.89 -6.25 11.44
N VAL A 57 9.30 -6.71 10.25
CA VAL A 57 8.38 -6.95 9.12
C VAL A 57 7.38 -8.06 9.45
N ASN A 58 7.83 -9.17 10.04
CA ASN A 58 6.94 -10.26 10.46
C ASN A 58 5.92 -9.78 11.50
N MET A 59 6.37 -9.11 12.56
CA MET A 59 5.48 -8.57 13.59
C MET A 59 4.44 -7.60 13.01
N PHE A 60 4.86 -6.77 12.04
CA PHE A 60 3.94 -5.85 11.37
C PHE A 60 2.88 -6.61 10.56
N ILE A 61 3.30 -7.54 9.70
CA ILE A 61 2.39 -8.34 8.86
C ILE A 61 1.39 -9.12 9.74
N ASP A 62 1.85 -9.73 10.83
CA ASP A 62 1.01 -10.49 11.76
C ASP A 62 0.00 -9.61 12.53
N SER A 63 0.23 -8.29 12.58
CA SER A 63 -0.62 -7.34 13.32
C SER A 63 -1.72 -6.68 12.50
N ILE A 64 -1.71 -6.85 11.17
CA ILE A 64 -2.67 -6.21 10.25
C ILE A 64 -3.30 -7.23 9.31
N THR A 65 -4.32 -6.80 8.56
CA THR A 65 -4.87 -7.64 7.49
C THR A 65 -3.98 -7.56 6.24
N VAL A 66 -3.59 -8.71 5.69
CA VAL A 66 -3.03 -8.79 4.33
C VAL A 66 -4.14 -9.28 3.41
N TYR A 67 -4.45 -8.52 2.37
CA TYR A 67 -5.36 -8.97 1.32
C TYR A 67 -4.60 -9.71 0.23
N ASP A 68 -5.06 -10.92 -0.11
CA ASP A 68 -4.56 -11.69 -1.24
C ASP A 68 -4.94 -11.04 -2.57
N TRP A 69 -4.05 -11.17 -3.56
CA TRP A 69 -4.34 -10.75 -4.93
C TRP A 69 -5.31 -11.73 -5.59
N ASP A 70 -6.56 -11.33 -5.70
CA ASP A 70 -7.64 -12.17 -6.23
C ASP A 70 -8.07 -11.82 -7.67
N LYS A 71 -9.11 -12.50 -8.15
CA LYS A 71 -9.64 -12.31 -9.50
C LYS A 71 -10.25 -10.92 -9.71
N ASP A 72 -10.84 -10.33 -8.66
CA ASP A 72 -11.43 -8.99 -8.73
C ASP A 72 -10.33 -7.94 -8.85
N ALA A 73 -9.26 -8.06 -8.05
CA ALA A 73 -8.08 -7.22 -8.17
C ALA A 73 -7.44 -7.33 -9.57
N ALA A 74 -7.31 -8.55 -10.10
CA ALA A 74 -6.79 -8.79 -11.45
C ALA A 74 -7.64 -8.14 -12.55
N LYS A 75 -8.97 -8.24 -12.45
CA LYS A 75 -9.90 -7.59 -13.39
C LYS A 75 -9.78 -6.08 -13.33
N THR A 76 -9.85 -5.49 -12.14
CA THR A 76 -9.72 -4.05 -11.93
C THR A 76 -8.38 -3.52 -12.42
N TYR A 77 -7.30 -4.28 -12.26
CA TYR A 77 -5.98 -3.92 -12.80
C TYR A 77 -5.97 -3.81 -14.32
N GLY A 78 -6.55 -4.78 -15.03
CA GLY A 78 -6.61 -4.75 -16.49
C GLY A 78 -7.36 -3.52 -17.02
N GLU A 79 -8.50 -3.21 -16.41
CA GLU A 79 -9.30 -2.02 -16.75
C GLU A 79 -8.55 -0.73 -16.43
N LEU A 80 -7.94 -0.63 -15.24
CA LEU A 80 -7.17 0.52 -14.80
C LEU A 80 -5.99 0.79 -15.73
N ARG A 81 -5.16 -0.23 -16.00
CA ARG A 81 -3.98 -0.11 -16.84
C ARG A 81 -4.33 0.33 -18.25
N ALA A 82 -5.34 -0.28 -18.87
CA ALA A 82 -5.79 0.10 -20.21
C ALA A 82 -6.26 1.57 -20.25
N SER A 83 -6.97 2.04 -19.23
CA SER A 83 -7.42 3.43 -19.12
C SER A 83 -6.25 4.41 -18.93
N MET A 84 -5.24 4.04 -18.15
CA MET A 84 -4.06 4.88 -17.93
C MET A 84 -3.20 4.99 -19.19
N GLU A 85 -2.99 3.89 -19.91
CA GLU A 85 -2.28 3.87 -21.19
C GLU A 85 -2.98 4.75 -22.24
N GLN A 86 -4.31 4.68 -22.34
CA GLN A 86 -5.09 5.54 -23.25
C GLN A 86 -4.96 7.03 -22.94
N THR A 87 -4.74 7.39 -21.67
CA THR A 87 -4.62 8.79 -21.22
C THR A 87 -3.17 9.27 -21.10
N GLY A 88 -2.20 8.45 -21.51
CA GLY A 88 -0.77 8.78 -21.46
C GLY A 88 -0.21 8.90 -20.04
N ARG A 89 -0.90 8.35 -19.02
CA ARG A 89 -0.50 8.43 -17.61
C ARG A 89 0.50 7.32 -17.30
N VAL A 90 1.62 7.69 -16.67
CA VAL A 90 2.69 6.75 -16.30
C VAL A 90 2.70 6.60 -14.77
N MET A 91 2.42 5.39 -14.31
CA MET A 91 2.50 4.96 -12.90
C MET A 91 3.28 3.64 -12.83
N GLY A 92 4.06 3.42 -11.77
CA GLY A 92 4.81 2.18 -11.60
C GLY A 92 3.90 0.95 -11.60
N THR A 93 4.36 -0.17 -12.16
CA THR A 93 3.52 -1.38 -12.29
C THR A 93 3.03 -1.89 -10.93
N MET A 94 3.89 -1.91 -9.90
CA MET A 94 3.50 -2.32 -8.55
C MET A 94 2.50 -1.34 -7.94
N ASP A 95 2.69 -0.03 -8.12
CA ASP A 95 1.75 0.99 -7.65
C ASP A 95 0.39 0.86 -8.35
N GLN A 96 0.37 0.59 -9.66
CA GLN A 96 -0.87 0.32 -10.40
C GLN A 96 -1.58 -0.92 -9.85
N MET A 97 -0.84 -1.98 -9.51
CA MET A 97 -1.41 -3.17 -8.88
C MET A 97 -2.00 -2.80 -7.52
N ILE A 98 -1.26 -2.11 -6.65
CA ILE A 98 -1.75 -1.68 -5.33
C ILE A 98 -3.00 -0.80 -5.45
N ALA A 99 -3.00 0.17 -6.36
CA ALA A 99 -4.15 1.03 -6.64
C ALA A 99 -5.38 0.21 -7.12
N ALA A 100 -5.17 -0.72 -8.05
CA ALA A 100 -6.24 -1.61 -8.51
C ALA A 100 -6.78 -2.50 -7.40
N HIS A 101 -5.92 -2.99 -6.51
CA HIS A 101 -6.34 -3.80 -5.36
C HIS A 101 -7.22 -2.99 -4.42
N ALA A 102 -6.79 -1.79 -4.04
CA ALA A 102 -7.56 -0.88 -3.20
C ALA A 102 -8.92 -0.52 -3.85
N LEU A 103 -8.95 -0.27 -5.16
CA LEU A 103 -10.19 -0.04 -5.91
C LEU A 103 -11.14 -1.24 -5.86
N SER A 104 -10.64 -2.44 -6.15
CA SER A 104 -11.46 -3.67 -6.17
C SER A 104 -12.15 -3.94 -4.83
N LYS A 105 -11.48 -3.59 -3.73
CA LYS A 105 -11.98 -3.73 -2.35
C LYS A 105 -12.71 -2.49 -1.82
N LYS A 106 -12.80 -1.41 -2.61
CA LYS A 106 -13.39 -0.11 -2.22
C LYS A 106 -12.75 0.48 -0.96
N LEU A 107 -11.43 0.39 -0.86
CA LEU A 107 -10.64 0.84 0.29
C LEU A 107 -10.07 2.24 0.06
N THR A 108 -9.72 2.91 1.16
CA THR A 108 -8.90 4.13 1.10
C THR A 108 -7.44 3.72 1.04
N ILE A 109 -6.72 4.13 -0.01
CA ILE A 109 -5.27 3.98 -0.04
C ILE A 109 -4.64 5.06 0.85
N VAL A 110 -3.63 4.69 1.63
CA VAL A 110 -2.78 5.62 2.36
C VAL A 110 -1.44 5.68 1.65
N THR A 111 -1.10 6.85 1.13
CA THR A 111 0.13 7.08 0.35
C THR A 111 0.50 8.55 0.38
N SER A 112 1.81 8.83 0.28
CA SER A 112 2.33 10.18 0.01
C SER A 112 2.77 10.37 -1.45
N ASP A 113 2.56 9.36 -2.31
CA ASP A 113 2.90 9.42 -3.72
C ASP A 113 1.75 10.03 -4.53
N SER A 114 2.03 11.15 -5.19
CA SER A 114 1.05 11.87 -6.01
C SER A 114 0.62 11.08 -7.25
N ALA A 115 1.36 10.05 -7.67
CA ALA A 115 1.00 9.18 -8.79
C ALA A 115 -0.35 8.48 -8.56
N PHE A 116 -0.70 8.14 -7.31
CA PHE A 116 -2.01 7.56 -7.00
C PHE A 116 -3.17 8.52 -7.28
N GLY A 117 -2.93 9.83 -7.25
CA GLY A 117 -3.90 10.85 -7.65
C GLY A 117 -4.29 10.79 -9.14
N MET A 118 -3.53 10.05 -9.97
CA MET A 118 -3.91 9.75 -11.34
C MET A 118 -5.08 8.75 -11.45
N VAL A 119 -5.49 8.13 -10.34
CA VAL A 119 -6.60 7.18 -10.31
C VAL A 119 -7.82 7.88 -9.69
N ASN A 120 -8.63 8.54 -10.53
CA ASN A 120 -9.71 9.42 -10.08
C ASN A 120 -10.76 8.75 -9.16
N SER A 121 -10.94 7.44 -9.26
CA SER A 121 -11.90 6.66 -8.47
C SER A 121 -11.36 6.21 -7.11
N LEU A 122 -10.08 6.47 -6.82
CA LEU A 122 -9.41 6.02 -5.61
C LEU A 122 -9.63 7.01 -4.47
N ASN A 123 -10.02 6.51 -3.31
CA ASN A 123 -10.02 7.31 -2.08
C ASN A 123 -8.59 7.34 -1.54
N ILE A 124 -8.01 8.53 -1.37
CA ILE A 124 -6.60 8.70 -0.99
C ILE A 124 -6.52 9.49 0.32
N GLU A 125 -5.71 9.01 1.26
CA GLU A 125 -5.25 9.78 2.42
C GLU A 125 -3.72 9.85 2.44
N ASP A 126 -3.19 11.00 2.85
CA ASP A 126 -1.75 11.18 3.06
C ASP A 126 -1.48 11.41 4.54
N TRP A 127 -0.97 10.40 5.23
CA TRP A 127 -0.67 10.47 6.67
C TRP A 127 0.65 11.17 6.99
N ASN A 128 1.46 11.53 6.00
CA ASN A 128 2.74 12.21 6.19
C ASN A 128 2.60 13.75 6.24
N LYS A 129 1.40 14.29 5.97
CA LYS A 129 1.11 15.73 5.97
C LYS A 129 0.54 16.28 7.29
N TYR A 130 0.45 15.46 8.34
CA TYR A 130 -0.20 15.80 9.61
C TYR A 130 0.75 15.94 10.78
#